data_AF-V5RQ30-F1
#
_entry.id   AF-V5RQ30-F1
#
_cell.length_a   1.000
_cell.length_b   1.000
_cell.length_c   1.000
_cell.angle_alpha   90.00
_cell.angle_beta   90.00
_cell.angle_gamma   90.00
#
_symmetry.space_group_name_H-M   'P 1'
#
loop_
_entity.id
_entity.type
_entity.pdbx_description
1 polymer ?
#
loop_
_entity_poly.entity_id
_entity_poly.type
_entity_poly.pdbx_seq_one_letter_code
_entity_poly.pdbx_strand_id
1 'polypeptide(L)'
;GPAIDISPRKPKKYELRVVIWNTDEVILEDDDYFTGEKSSDIFVRGWLKGQQEDKQDTDVHYHSLTGEGNFNWRFVFPFDYLMAEEKIVISKKESMFSWDETKYKIPARLTLQVWDADHFSADDFLGAIELDLNRFPRGAKTAKQCSIGMVQNEAELPTISI
;
A
#
# COMPACT_ATOMS: atom_id res chain seq x y z
N GLY A 1 -44.35 -4.77 16.56
CA GLY A 1 -43.42 -4.01 15.71
C GLY A 1 -43.18 -4.77 14.42
N PRO A 2 -42.60 -4.15 13.37
CA PRO A 2 -42.22 -4.88 12.16
C PRO A 2 -41.15 -5.94 12.48
N ALA A 3 -41.06 -6.97 11.64
CA ALA A 3 -40.08 -8.04 11.80
C ALA A 3 -38.64 -7.50 11.65
N ILE A 4 -37.73 -7.96 12.51
CA ILE A 4 -36.30 -7.65 12.44
C ILE A 4 -35.64 -8.64 11.48
N ASP A 5 -34.97 -8.13 10.45
CA ASP A 5 -34.15 -8.96 9.57
C ASP A 5 -32.85 -9.37 10.29
N ILE A 6 -32.68 -10.67 10.50
CA ILE A 6 -31.50 -11.29 11.14
C ILE A 6 -30.57 -11.95 10.11
N SER A 7 -30.78 -11.71 8.82
CA SER A 7 -29.93 -12.26 7.76
C SER A 7 -28.47 -11.82 7.94
N PRO A 8 -27.48 -12.69 7.60
CA PRO A 8 -26.08 -12.32 7.63
C PRO A 8 -25.83 -11.07 6.77
N ARG A 9 -25.12 -10.10 7.36
CA ARG A 9 -24.76 -8.88 6.63
C ARG A 9 -23.88 -9.24 5.45
N LYS A 10 -24.20 -8.67 4.28
CA LYS A 10 -23.43 -8.87 3.05
C LYS A 10 -22.32 -7.82 2.97
N PRO A 11 -21.14 -8.18 2.42
CA PRO A 11 -20.11 -7.21 2.13
C PRO A 11 -20.59 -6.22 1.06
N LYS A 12 -20.01 -5.02 1.09
CA LYS A 12 -20.24 -3.96 0.12
C LYS A 12 -18.96 -3.72 -0.69
N LYS A 13 -19.10 -3.30 -1.95
CA LYS A 13 -17.96 -2.95 -2.80
C LYS A 13 -17.40 -1.58 -2.39
N TYR A 14 -16.09 -1.53 -2.17
CA TYR A 14 -15.31 -0.35 -1.85
C TYR A 14 -14.15 -0.22 -2.86
N GLU A 15 -13.58 0.97 -2.94
CA GLU A 15 -12.41 1.26 -3.76
C GLU A 15 -11.44 2.11 -2.95
N LEU A 16 -10.21 1.62 -2.77
CA LEU A 16 -9.12 2.38 -2.19
C LEU A 16 -8.31 3.02 -3.32
N ARG A 17 -8.12 4.34 -3.25
CA ARG A 17 -7.24 5.09 -4.16
C ARG A 17 -6.04 5.60 -3.38
N VAL A 18 -4.85 5.27 -3.84
CA VAL A 18 -3.59 5.72 -3.24
C VAL A 18 -2.84 6.51 -4.30
N VAL A 19 -2.42 7.73 -3.97
CA VAL A 19 -1.64 8.57 -4.89
C VAL A 19 -0.22 8.67 -4.36
N ILE A 20 0.74 8.19 -5.14
CA ILE A 20 2.17 8.34 -4.89
C ILE A 20 2.62 9.62 -5.59
N TRP A 21 2.82 10.68 -4.83
CA TRP A 21 3.28 11.97 -5.37
C TRP A 21 4.76 11.93 -5.64
N ASN A 22 5.54 11.80 -4.57
CA ASN A 22 6.98 11.84 -4.60
C ASN A 22 7.57 11.04 -3.43
N THR A 23 8.85 10.72 -3.54
CA THR A 23 9.72 10.27 -2.46
C THR A 23 10.74 11.36 -2.17
N ASP A 24 11.33 11.32 -0.99
CA ASP A 24 12.37 12.24 -0.53
C ASP A 24 13.32 11.48 0.41
N GLU A 25 14.60 11.86 0.41
CA GLU A 25 15.66 11.26 1.24
C GLU A 25 15.75 9.71 1.15
N VAL A 26 15.49 9.14 -0.03
CA VAL A 26 15.66 7.69 -0.27
C VAL A 26 17.15 7.33 -0.26
N ILE A 27 17.46 6.13 0.26
CA ILE A 27 18.83 5.61 0.29
C ILE A 27 19.33 5.41 -1.13
N LEU A 28 20.56 5.83 -1.40
CA LEU A 28 21.23 5.71 -2.70
C LEU A 28 22.14 4.47 -2.69
N GLU A 29 21.78 3.43 -3.44
CA GLU A 29 22.50 2.15 -3.47
C GLU A 29 23.48 2.05 -4.66
N ASP A 30 23.18 2.67 -5.81
CA ASP A 30 24.09 2.63 -6.97
C ASP A 30 25.35 3.47 -6.75
N ASP A 31 26.50 2.95 -7.14
CA ASP A 31 27.75 3.70 -7.25
C ASP A 31 28.16 3.84 -8.72
N ASP A 32 28.20 5.07 -9.24
CA ASP A 32 28.72 5.32 -10.60
C ASP A 32 30.21 5.00 -10.66
N TYR A 33 30.57 4.01 -11.48
CA TYR A 33 31.94 3.52 -11.63
C TYR A 33 32.94 4.60 -12.10
N PHE A 34 32.47 5.62 -12.83
CA PHE A 34 33.35 6.65 -13.39
C PHE A 34 33.48 7.88 -12.50
N THR A 35 32.39 8.31 -11.86
CA THR A 35 32.35 9.54 -11.06
C THR A 35 32.44 9.27 -9.55
N GLY A 36 32.10 8.05 -9.11
CA GLY A 36 31.92 7.70 -7.71
C GLY A 36 30.69 8.35 -7.07
N GLU A 37 29.80 8.92 -7.87
CA GLU A 37 28.55 9.52 -7.41
C GLU A 37 27.50 8.44 -7.12
N LYS A 38 26.78 8.59 -6.01
CA LYS A 38 25.73 7.65 -5.61
C LYS A 38 24.40 8.03 -6.25
N SER A 39 23.66 7.05 -6.77
CA SER A 39 22.30 7.25 -7.28
C SER A 39 21.38 6.09 -6.93
N SER A 40 20.08 6.22 -7.25
CA SER A 40 19.13 5.10 -7.26
C SER A 40 18.06 5.32 -8.33
N ASP A 41 17.60 4.22 -8.91
CA ASP A 41 16.48 4.09 -9.82
C ASP A 41 15.20 3.70 -9.05
N ILE A 42 14.48 4.68 -8.52
CA ILE A 42 13.45 4.45 -7.49
C ILE A 42 12.10 4.04 -8.10
N PHE A 43 11.47 3.00 -7.56
CA PHE A 43 10.03 2.74 -7.78
C PHE A 43 9.29 2.33 -6.50
N VAL A 44 7.96 2.50 -6.51
CA VAL A 44 7.10 2.16 -5.37
C VAL A 44 6.15 1.03 -5.76
N ARG A 45 6.05 0.02 -4.89
CA ARG A 45 5.15 -1.12 -5.02
C ARG A 45 4.10 -1.09 -3.93
N GLY A 46 2.84 -1.35 -4.28
CA GLY A 46 1.72 -1.33 -3.33
C GLY A 46 0.70 -2.45 -3.55
N TRP A 47 0.14 -2.97 -2.45
CA TRP A 47 -0.96 -3.93 -2.50
C TRP A 47 -1.81 -3.94 -1.22
N LEU A 48 -3.06 -4.38 -1.35
CA LEU A 48 -3.91 -4.72 -0.21
C LEU A 48 -3.62 -6.13 0.28
N LYS A 49 -3.60 -6.33 1.60
CA LYS A 49 -3.46 -7.65 2.21
C LYS A 49 -4.50 -8.60 1.62
N GLY A 50 -4.08 -9.83 1.28
CA GLY A 50 -4.92 -10.85 0.65
C GLY A 50 -5.09 -10.72 -0.86
N GLN A 51 -4.69 -9.58 -1.45
CA GLN A 51 -4.60 -9.34 -2.89
C GLN A 51 -3.12 -9.18 -3.31
N GLN A 52 -2.20 -9.96 -2.73
CA GLN A 52 -0.76 -9.88 -3.08
C GLN A 52 -0.48 -10.18 -4.56
N GLU A 53 -1.36 -10.95 -5.20
CA GLU A 53 -1.31 -11.25 -6.63
C GLU A 53 -1.64 -10.01 -7.49
N ASP A 54 -2.39 -9.04 -6.95
CA ASP A 54 -2.79 -7.78 -7.59
C ASP A 54 -1.89 -6.61 -7.19
N LYS A 55 -0.59 -6.88 -6.97
CA LYS A 55 0.40 -5.84 -6.69
C LYS A 55 0.47 -4.84 -7.84
N GLN A 56 0.58 -3.55 -7.48
CA GLN A 56 0.73 -2.46 -8.45
C GLN A 56 2.07 -1.76 -8.20
N ASP A 57 2.77 -1.46 -9.28
CA ASP A 57 4.06 -0.77 -9.27
C ASP A 57 3.88 0.60 -9.95
N THR A 58 4.65 1.60 -9.52
CA THR A 58 4.80 2.86 -10.26
C THR A 58 5.75 2.67 -11.45
N ASP A 59 5.83 3.69 -12.31
CA ASP A 59 7.00 3.85 -13.18
C ASP A 59 8.29 4.01 -12.35
N VAL A 60 9.44 3.76 -12.97
CA VAL A 60 10.77 3.93 -12.38
C VAL A 60 11.23 5.39 -12.55
N HIS A 61 11.70 6.00 -11.46
CA HIS A 61 12.37 7.29 -11.48
C HIS A 61 13.88 7.08 -11.57
N TYR A 62 14.44 7.25 -12.76
CA TYR A 62 15.84 6.96 -13.03
C TYR A 62 16.80 8.02 -12.47
N HIS A 63 17.94 7.53 -11.97
CA HIS A 63 19.13 8.30 -11.61
C HIS A 63 18.86 9.44 -10.63
N SER A 64 18.23 9.10 -9.50
CA SER A 64 18.05 10.04 -8.40
C SER A 64 19.36 10.25 -7.66
N LEU A 65 19.88 11.49 -7.68
CA LEU A 65 21.13 11.87 -6.99
C LEU A 65 20.91 12.33 -5.54
N THR A 66 19.67 12.67 -5.19
CA THR A 66 19.30 13.23 -3.88
C THR A 66 18.35 12.33 -3.08
N GLY A 67 17.90 11.21 -3.68
CA GLY A 67 16.87 10.35 -3.13
C GLY A 67 15.45 10.87 -3.37
N GLU A 68 15.30 11.96 -4.14
CA GLU A 68 14.02 12.47 -4.59
C GLU A 68 13.52 11.67 -5.80
N GLY A 69 12.24 11.32 -5.81
CA GLY A 69 11.58 10.67 -6.94
C GLY A 69 10.20 11.26 -7.15
N ASN A 70 9.76 11.45 -8.40
CA ASN A 70 8.46 12.04 -8.71
C ASN A 70 7.66 11.11 -9.63
N PHE A 71 6.46 10.74 -9.19
CA PHE A 71 5.67 9.70 -9.82
C PHE A 71 4.31 10.21 -10.28
N ASN A 72 3.63 11.02 -9.43
CA ASN A 72 2.23 11.40 -9.63
C ASN A 72 1.35 10.19 -10.06
N TRP A 73 1.57 9.06 -9.41
CA TRP A 73 0.99 7.78 -9.78
C TRP A 73 -0.22 7.47 -8.91
N ARG A 74 -1.23 6.79 -9.46
CA ARG A 74 -2.45 6.44 -8.72
C ARG A 74 -2.73 4.95 -8.76
N PHE A 75 -2.56 4.30 -7.62
CA PHE A 75 -3.06 2.95 -7.40
C PHE A 75 -4.56 2.94 -7.13
N VAL A 76 -5.25 1.94 -7.66
CA VAL A 76 -6.70 1.75 -7.48
C VAL A 76 -6.95 0.30 -7.11
N PHE A 77 -7.47 0.05 -5.91
CA PHE A 77 -7.75 -1.28 -5.39
C PHE A 77 -9.25 -1.45 -5.12
N PRO A 78 -9.98 -2.21 -5.95
CA PRO A 78 -11.35 -2.61 -5.64
C PRO A 78 -11.37 -3.77 -4.64
N PHE A 79 -12.23 -3.69 -3.61
CA PHE A 79 -12.37 -4.76 -2.62
C PHE A 79 -13.78 -4.82 -2.02
N ASP A 80 -14.15 -5.99 -1.52
CA ASP A 80 -15.40 -6.20 -0.78
C ASP A 80 -15.14 -6.01 0.72
N TYR A 81 -15.91 -5.16 1.39
CA TYR A 81 -15.72 -4.79 2.79
C TYR A 81 -16.97 -5.05 3.62
N LEU A 82 -16.77 -5.64 4.80
CA LEU A 82 -17.82 -5.90 5.77
C LEU A 82 -17.66 -4.95 6.97
N MET A 83 -18.31 -3.78 6.90
CA MET A 83 -18.21 -2.71 7.90
C MET A 83 -18.46 -3.17 9.34
N ALA A 84 -19.36 -4.14 9.57
CA ALA A 84 -19.68 -4.60 10.92
C ALA A 84 -18.56 -5.38 11.61
N GLU A 85 -17.66 -5.98 10.81
CA GLU A 85 -16.51 -6.75 11.31
C GLU A 85 -15.18 -6.07 11.00
N GLU A 86 -15.22 -4.92 10.32
CA GLU A 86 -14.06 -4.15 9.88
C GLU A 86 -13.06 -4.97 9.03
N LYS A 87 -13.58 -5.87 8.18
CA LYS A 87 -12.77 -6.82 7.41
C LYS A 87 -13.05 -6.76 5.91
N ILE A 88 -11.99 -6.95 5.14
CA ILE A 88 -12.06 -7.25 3.71
C ILE A 88 -12.49 -8.71 3.56
N VAL A 89 -13.42 -8.95 2.63
CA VAL A 89 -13.89 -10.28 2.25
C VAL A 89 -13.28 -10.62 0.90
N ILE A 90 -12.53 -11.72 0.87
CA ILE A 90 -11.96 -12.27 -0.37
C ILE A 90 -12.62 -13.60 -0.64
N SER A 91 -13.07 -13.78 -1.87
CA SER A 91 -13.60 -15.06 -2.34
C SER A 91 -12.56 -15.68 -3.26
N LYS A 92 -11.93 -16.80 -2.84
CA LYS A 92 -10.93 -17.52 -3.63
C LYS A 92 -11.44 -18.93 -3.94
N LYS A 93 -11.26 -19.38 -5.18
CA LYS A 93 -11.43 -20.79 -5.54
C LYS A 93 -10.11 -21.49 -5.30
N GLU A 94 -10.10 -22.57 -4.52
CA GLU A 94 -8.87 -23.28 -4.14
C GLU A 94 -8.19 -23.98 -5.33
N SER A 95 -8.91 -24.23 -6.42
CA SER A 95 -8.37 -24.76 -7.67
C SER A 95 -9.25 -24.39 -8.86
N MET A 96 -8.71 -24.38 -10.08
CA MET A 96 -9.49 -24.21 -11.32
C MET A 96 -10.58 -25.28 -11.51
N PHE A 97 -10.51 -26.38 -10.74
CA PHE A 97 -11.46 -27.48 -10.75
C PHE A 97 -12.32 -27.58 -9.48
N SER A 98 -12.13 -26.70 -8.49
CA SER A 98 -12.98 -26.67 -7.29
C SER A 98 -14.23 -25.84 -7.54
N TRP A 99 -15.40 -26.43 -7.29
CA TRP A 99 -16.68 -25.73 -7.37
C TRP A 99 -16.94 -24.82 -6.17
N ASP A 100 -16.36 -25.16 -5.02
CA ASP A 100 -16.53 -24.42 -3.78
C ASP A 100 -15.63 -23.18 -3.74
N GLU A 101 -16.26 -22.03 -3.51
CA GLU A 101 -15.61 -20.73 -3.34
C GLU A 101 -15.44 -20.46 -1.85
N THR A 102 -14.20 -20.50 -1.37
CA THR A 102 -13.92 -20.23 0.05
C THR A 102 -13.83 -18.72 0.28
N LYS A 103 -14.60 -18.24 1.26
CA LYS A 103 -14.60 -16.84 1.68
C LYS A 103 -13.69 -16.64 2.87
N TYR A 104 -12.67 -15.83 2.70
CA TYR A 104 -11.74 -15.45 3.75
C TYR A 104 -12.03 -14.01 4.19
N LYS A 105 -11.90 -13.76 5.49
CA LYS A 105 -12.01 -12.43 6.08
C LYS A 105 -10.66 -12.01 6.62
N ILE A 106 -10.17 -10.87 6.19
CA ILE A 106 -8.83 -10.38 6.51
C ILE A 106 -8.90 -8.92 6.95
N PRO A 107 -7.95 -8.46 7.78
CA PRO A 107 -7.88 -7.05 8.15
C PRO A 107 -7.57 -6.19 6.91
N ALA A 108 -8.16 -5.00 6.87
CA ALA A 108 -7.94 -4.02 5.81
C ALA A 108 -6.58 -3.35 6.00
N ARG A 109 -5.52 -3.92 5.41
CA ARG A 109 -4.17 -3.37 5.48
C ARG A 109 -3.59 -3.11 4.10
N LEU A 110 -3.00 -1.94 3.91
CA LEU A 110 -2.26 -1.55 2.72
C LEU A 110 -0.76 -1.69 3.00
N THR A 111 -0.03 -2.39 2.14
CA THR A 111 1.43 -2.43 2.17
C THR A 111 1.98 -1.59 1.03
N LEU A 112 2.93 -0.71 1.33
CA LEU A 112 3.71 0.04 0.35
C LEU A 112 5.20 -0.25 0.59
N GLN A 113 5.95 -0.39 -0.50
CA GLN A 113 7.38 -0.66 -0.49
C GLN A 113 8.09 0.24 -1.48
N VAL A 114 9.31 0.65 -1.14
CA VAL A 114 10.21 1.41 -2.01
C VAL A 114 11.38 0.50 -2.37
N TRP A 115 11.75 0.51 -3.64
CA TRP A 115 12.75 -0.36 -4.24
C TRP A 115 13.68 0.45 -5.14
N ASP A 116 14.91 -0.02 -5.27
CA ASP A 116 15.87 0.39 -6.28
C ASP A 116 15.81 -0.57 -7.47
N ALA A 117 15.71 -0.05 -8.69
CA ALA A 117 15.58 -0.85 -9.91
C ALA A 117 16.94 -1.04 -10.58
N ASP A 118 17.58 -2.17 -10.27
CA ASP A 118 18.87 -2.51 -10.86
C ASP A 118 18.74 -2.93 -12.34
N HIS A 119 19.62 -2.39 -13.18
CA HIS A 119 19.67 -2.78 -14.60
C HIS A 119 20.25 -4.18 -14.84
N PHE A 120 21.16 -4.66 -13.97
CA PHE A 120 21.94 -5.88 -14.18
C PHE A 120 21.89 -6.90 -13.03
N SER A 121 21.26 -6.54 -11.92
CA SER A 121 21.09 -7.36 -10.70
C SER A 121 19.62 -7.42 -10.29
N ALA A 122 19.34 -8.02 -9.13
CA ALA A 122 17.98 -8.07 -8.58
C ALA A 122 17.71 -6.77 -7.82
N ASP A 123 16.54 -6.18 -8.04
CA ASP A 123 16.08 -4.96 -7.36
C ASP A 123 16.36 -4.96 -5.85
N ASP A 124 16.94 -3.87 -5.35
CA ASP A 124 17.26 -3.72 -3.93
C ASP A 124 16.07 -3.17 -3.14
N PHE A 125 15.78 -3.80 -2.00
CA PHE A 125 14.70 -3.38 -1.12
C PHE A 125 15.17 -2.24 -0.20
N LEU A 126 14.55 -1.06 -0.35
CA LEU A 126 14.94 0.13 0.41
C LEU A 126 14.08 0.35 1.66
N GLY A 127 12.79 0.02 1.60
CA GLY A 127 11.90 0.22 2.75
C GLY A 127 10.47 -0.21 2.53
N ALA A 128 9.73 -0.38 3.64
CA ALA A 128 8.32 -0.74 3.62
C ALA A 128 7.53 -0.08 4.75
N ILE A 129 6.24 0.12 4.48
CA ILE A 129 5.25 0.55 5.46
C ILE A 129 3.97 -0.27 5.30
N GLU A 130 3.41 -0.73 6.42
CA GLU A 130 2.08 -1.36 6.48
C GLU A 130 1.13 -0.40 7.19
N LEU A 131 0.01 -0.06 6.55
CA LEU A 131 -0.98 0.89 7.04
C LEU A 131 -2.29 0.15 7.33
N ASP A 132 -2.78 0.25 8.57
CA ASP A 132 -4.10 -0.27 8.97
C ASP A 132 -5.18 0.75 8.57
N LEU A 133 -6.04 0.37 7.63
CA LEU A 133 -7.07 1.26 7.09
C LEU A 133 -8.20 1.53 8.08
N ASN A 134 -8.38 0.67 9.08
CA ASN A 134 -9.40 0.87 10.11
C ASN A 134 -8.89 1.76 11.26
N ARG A 135 -7.58 1.98 11.33
CA ARG A 135 -6.89 2.72 12.41
C ARG A 135 -5.85 3.68 11.84
N PHE A 136 -6.16 4.28 10.69
CA PHE A 136 -5.20 5.08 9.97
C PHE A 136 -4.95 6.40 10.72
N PRO A 137 -3.70 6.74 11.10
CA PRO A 137 -3.43 8.00 11.77
C PRO A 137 -3.80 9.15 10.83
N ARG A 138 -4.41 10.21 11.37
CA ARG A 138 -4.75 11.37 10.55
C ARG A 138 -3.48 11.98 9.96
N GLY A 139 -3.37 11.91 8.64
CA GLY A 139 -2.24 12.47 7.91
C GLY A 139 -2.10 13.98 8.07
N ALA A 140 -0.92 14.49 7.73
CA ALA A 140 -0.64 15.91 7.73
C ALA A 140 -1.51 16.65 6.71
N LYS A 141 -1.84 17.92 7.00
CA LYS A 141 -2.58 18.78 6.06
C LYS A 141 -1.76 19.16 4.82
N THR A 142 -0.43 19.09 4.92
CA THR A 142 0.50 19.45 3.86
C THR A 142 1.67 18.45 3.83
N ALA A 143 2.27 18.23 2.66
CA ALA A 143 3.42 17.32 2.52
C ALA A 143 4.58 17.70 3.45
N LYS A 144 4.85 19.01 3.63
CA LYS A 144 5.92 19.53 4.50
C LYS A 144 5.75 19.20 5.99
N GLN A 145 4.53 18.89 6.42
CA GLN A 145 4.21 18.51 7.79
C GLN A 145 4.10 17.00 7.96
N CYS A 146 4.19 16.24 6.87
CA CYS A 146 4.17 14.79 6.89
C CYS A 146 5.54 14.29 7.37
N SER A 147 5.56 13.49 8.43
CA SER A 147 6.79 12.87 8.91
C SER A 147 6.51 11.44 9.33
N ILE A 148 7.56 10.61 9.31
CA ILE A 148 7.47 9.21 9.74
C ILE A 148 7.01 9.08 11.20
N GLY A 149 7.30 10.08 12.03
CA GLY A 149 6.84 10.16 13.42
C GLY A 149 5.32 10.17 13.58
N MET A 150 4.56 10.57 12.56
CA MET A 150 3.09 10.50 12.58
C MET A 150 2.56 9.07 12.50
N VAL A 151 3.34 8.16 11.91
CA VAL A 151 3.02 6.73 11.84
C VAL A 151 3.64 5.98 13.00
N GLN A 152 4.84 6.36 13.45
CA GLN A 152 5.52 5.66 14.55
C GLN A 152 4.94 5.98 15.94
N ASN A 153 4.32 7.15 16.12
CA ASN A 153 3.70 7.58 17.39
C ASN A 153 2.16 7.50 17.34
N GLU A 154 1.60 6.38 16.86
CA GLU A 154 0.15 6.19 16.67
C GLU A 154 -0.69 6.49 17.93
N ALA A 155 -0.11 6.34 19.12
CA ALA A 155 -0.81 6.48 20.39
C ALA A 155 -1.31 7.91 20.70
N GLU A 156 -0.80 8.94 20.03
CA GLU A 156 -1.12 10.35 20.35
C GLU A 156 -2.00 11.03 19.30
N LEU A 157 -2.26 10.38 18.16
CA LEU A 157 -2.96 10.99 17.04
C LEU A 157 -4.37 10.40 16.85
N PRO A 158 -5.37 11.24 16.54
CA PRO A 158 -6.70 10.74 16.21
C PRO A 158 -6.62 9.88 14.94
N THR A 159 -7.18 8.68 15.02
CA THR A 159 -7.25 7.76 13.89
C THR A 159 -8.56 7.92 13.12
N ILE A 160 -8.54 7.53 11.86
CA ILE A 160 -9.71 7.42 10.99
C ILE A 160 -9.89 5.96 10.58
N SER A 161 -11.16 5.57 10.42
CA SER A 161 -11.57 4.28 9.85
C SER A 161 -12.29 4.52 8.53
N ILE A 162 -12.16 3.58 7.60
CA ILE A 162 -12.75 3.61 6.26
C ILE A 162 -14.27 3.36 6.23
#